data_AF-A0A8S2U9Q6-F1
#
_entry.id   AF-A0A8S2U9Q6-F1
#
_cell.length_a   1.000
_cell.length_b   1.000
_cell.length_c   1.000
_cell.angle_alpha   90.00
_cell.angle_beta   90.00
_cell.angle_gamma   90.00
#
_symmetry.space_group_name_H-M   'P 1'
#
loop_
_entity.id
_entity.type
_entity.pdbx_description
1 polymer ?
#
loop_
_entity_poly.entity_id
_entity_poly.type
_entity_poly.pdbx_seq_one_letter_code
_entity_poly.pdbx_strand_id
1 'polypeptide(L)'
;QFFNYDLWHQTYGQINNETCMQAVQAIQFRKQAYDYWMSQIQNMERSLSIYLKNSPYMEANFPRMMEAKTALQQAYVHAMMTDIETSLTRNLDATLWKCCFHDVIEIFRHIEPDKSSASGNIKAMIRTIIDDGEKFFLAFIRQLESAFGLDTRLYFNPNIYPPEITNVYMKYALLCAQHCYLNMGDLARYKENNMNGNDYSQARKYYLNARSLYPKNGKAYKQLAILACITHRRLDCVYYYVRALATTTTIQTDNIRQSLMSLFDEARRRLDMFEKDLSKDMKDREKKNERKIRSGNQKLEIWKRTDGSVCGTSTDENNSTTNNNGFDTSVSQQEVRIVSVDQLENI
;
A
#
# COMPACT_ATOMS: atom_id res chain seq x y z
N GLN A 1 -19.24 -43.14 -27.16
CA GLN A 1 -20.05 -43.02 -25.93
C GLN A 1 -21.45 -42.60 -26.34
N PHE A 2 -22.49 -43.35 -25.99
CA PHE A 2 -23.87 -43.01 -26.34
C PHE A 2 -24.36 -41.86 -25.45
N PHE A 3 -24.98 -40.85 -26.06
CA PHE A 3 -25.62 -39.75 -25.35
C PHE A 3 -26.92 -40.28 -24.72
N ASN A 4 -26.92 -40.49 -23.39
CA ASN A 4 -28.07 -41.06 -22.70
C ASN A 4 -29.17 -39.99 -22.56
N TYR A 5 -30.16 -40.06 -23.45
CA TYR A 5 -31.25 -39.10 -23.56
C TYR A 5 -32.16 -39.11 -22.32
N ASP A 6 -32.37 -40.29 -21.71
CA ASP A 6 -33.14 -40.45 -20.48
C ASP A 6 -32.44 -39.81 -19.29
N LEU A 7 -31.12 -39.96 -19.20
CA LEU A 7 -30.32 -39.29 -18.17
C LEU A 7 -30.35 -37.77 -18.33
N TRP A 8 -30.33 -37.25 -19.57
CA TRP A 8 -30.47 -35.82 -19.84
C TRP A 8 -31.85 -35.29 -19.43
N HIS A 9 -32.93 -36.01 -19.76
CA HIS A 9 -34.28 -35.64 -19.33
C HIS A 9 -34.49 -35.76 -17.81
N GLN A 10 -33.89 -36.74 -17.13
CA GLN A 10 -33.91 -36.82 -15.67
C GLN A 10 -33.11 -35.70 -14.99
N THR A 11 -31.99 -35.28 -15.58
CA THR A 11 -31.07 -34.29 -14.96
C THR A 11 -31.44 -32.84 -15.28
N TYR A 12 -32.00 -32.57 -16.48
CA TYR A 12 -32.30 -31.22 -16.98
C TYR A 12 -33.75 -31.03 -17.44
N GLY A 13 -34.47 -32.10 -17.75
CA GLY A 13 -35.89 -32.05 -18.16
C GLY A 13 -36.86 -31.71 -17.02
N GLN A 14 -36.37 -31.59 -15.77
CA GLN A 14 -37.13 -31.12 -14.60
C GLN A 14 -36.83 -29.67 -14.20
N ILE A 15 -36.13 -28.88 -15.03
CA ILE A 15 -36.14 -27.42 -14.86
C ILE A 15 -37.55 -26.94 -15.28
N ASN A 16 -38.46 -26.91 -14.30
CA ASN A 16 -39.85 -26.54 -14.51
C ASN A 16 -39.94 -25.16 -15.19
N ASN A 17 -40.76 -25.04 -16.22
CA ASN A 17 -40.91 -23.79 -16.99
C ASN A 17 -41.30 -22.61 -16.08
N GLU A 18 -42.06 -22.86 -15.02
CA GLU A 18 -42.39 -21.87 -14.00
C GLU A 18 -41.15 -21.34 -13.27
N THR A 19 -40.20 -22.20 -12.92
CA THR A 19 -38.94 -21.82 -12.26
C THR A 19 -38.06 -20.98 -13.19
N CYS A 20 -38.00 -21.32 -14.48
CA CYS A 20 -37.35 -20.50 -15.50
C CYS A 20 -38.03 -19.12 -15.64
N MET A 21 -39.36 -19.08 -15.71
CA MET A 21 -40.12 -17.83 -15.82
C MET A 21 -39.95 -16.94 -14.58
N GLN A 22 -39.98 -17.52 -13.37
CA GLN A 22 -39.70 -16.82 -12.11
C GLN A 22 -38.28 -16.26 -12.08
N ALA A 23 -37.28 -17.02 -12.55
CA ALA A 23 -35.89 -16.55 -12.64
C ALA A 23 -35.74 -15.37 -13.63
N VAL A 24 -36.40 -15.44 -14.79
CA VAL A 24 -36.42 -14.34 -15.77
C VAL A 24 -37.09 -13.08 -15.19
N GLN A 25 -38.23 -13.24 -14.52
CA GLN A 25 -38.90 -12.13 -13.83
C GLN A 25 -38.02 -11.52 -12.73
N ALA A 26 -37.37 -12.34 -11.91
CA ALA A 26 -36.46 -11.86 -10.86
C ALA A 26 -35.25 -11.09 -11.42
N ILE A 27 -34.71 -11.50 -12.57
CA ILE A 27 -33.66 -10.75 -13.29
C ILE A 27 -34.21 -9.41 -13.82
N GLN A 28 -35.42 -9.39 -14.38
CA GLN A 28 -36.06 -8.16 -14.85
C GLN A 28 -36.34 -7.17 -13.71
N PHE A 29 -36.89 -7.62 -12.58
CA PHE A 29 -37.11 -6.78 -11.39
C PHE A 29 -35.80 -6.23 -10.82
N ARG A 30 -34.74 -7.06 -10.73
CA ARG A 30 -33.40 -6.62 -10.31
C ARG A 30 -32.86 -5.51 -11.20
N LYS A 31 -32.99 -5.66 -12.53
CA LYS A 31 -32.56 -4.65 -13.50
C LYS A 31 -33.35 -3.35 -13.36
N GLN A 32 -34.67 -3.42 -13.25
CA GLN A 32 -35.53 -2.25 -13.04
C GLN A 32 -35.20 -1.51 -11.74
N ALA A 33 -34.97 -2.25 -10.64
CA ALA A 33 -34.53 -1.68 -9.36
C ALA A 33 -33.16 -1.01 -9.47
N TYR A 34 -32.20 -1.62 -10.18
CA TYR A 34 -30.89 -1.03 -10.43
C TYR A 34 -30.99 0.26 -11.26
N ASP A 35 -31.74 0.24 -12.37
CA ASP A 35 -31.93 1.41 -13.23
C ASP A 35 -32.67 2.56 -12.49
N TYR A 36 -33.61 2.23 -11.59
CA TYR A 36 -34.21 3.20 -10.66
C TYR A 36 -33.16 3.85 -9.75
N TRP A 37 -32.33 3.05 -9.06
CA TRP A 37 -31.28 3.59 -8.19
C TRP A 37 -30.26 4.43 -8.94
N MET A 38 -29.88 4.03 -10.17
CA MET A 38 -29.00 4.84 -11.03
C MET A 38 -29.61 6.21 -11.36
N SER A 39 -30.92 6.29 -11.59
CA SER A 39 -31.61 7.57 -11.79
C SER A 39 -31.61 8.43 -10.52
N GLN A 40 -31.87 7.83 -9.36
CA GLN A 40 -31.81 8.53 -8.07
C GLN A 40 -30.39 9.05 -7.76
N ILE A 41 -29.36 8.23 -7.98
CA ILE A 41 -27.95 8.60 -7.81
C ILE A 41 -27.63 9.85 -8.65
N GLN A 42 -27.96 9.86 -9.95
CA GLN A 42 -27.69 11.02 -10.82
C GLN A 42 -28.40 12.31 -10.36
N ASN A 43 -29.60 12.19 -9.79
CA ASN A 43 -30.34 13.33 -9.24
C ASN A 43 -29.69 13.83 -7.94
N MET A 44 -29.28 12.93 -7.06
CA MET A 44 -28.63 13.22 -5.78
C MET A 44 -27.20 13.77 -5.97
N GLU A 45 -26.43 13.25 -6.93
CA GLU A 45 -25.12 13.79 -7.36
C GLU A 45 -25.24 15.27 -7.80
N ARG A 46 -26.25 15.58 -8.62
CA ARG A 46 -26.55 16.96 -9.05
C ARG A 46 -26.91 17.85 -7.85
N SER A 47 -27.73 17.35 -6.92
CA SER A 47 -28.09 18.06 -5.69
C SER A 47 -26.86 18.36 -4.81
N LEU A 48 -26.02 17.35 -4.54
CA LEU A 48 -24.79 17.51 -3.76
C LEU A 48 -23.82 18.49 -4.42
N SER A 49 -23.67 18.45 -5.76
CA SER A 49 -22.85 19.42 -6.49
C SER A 49 -23.33 20.87 -6.32
N ILE A 50 -24.62 21.12 -6.13
CA ILE A 50 -25.14 22.49 -5.91
C ILE A 50 -24.71 23.00 -4.53
N TYR A 51 -24.83 22.18 -3.48
CA TYR A 51 -24.34 22.54 -2.14
C TYR A 51 -22.84 22.86 -2.14
N LEU A 52 -22.04 22.04 -2.81
CA LEU A 52 -20.58 22.21 -2.87
C LEU A 52 -20.12 23.45 -3.65
N LYS A 53 -20.91 23.93 -4.61
CA LYS A 53 -20.60 25.14 -5.40
C LYS A 53 -20.92 26.45 -4.69
N ASN A 54 -21.81 26.42 -3.70
CA ASN A 54 -22.27 27.61 -2.96
C ASN A 54 -21.32 28.00 -1.80
N SER A 55 -20.02 28.14 -2.13
CA SER A 55 -18.90 28.40 -1.20
C SER A 55 -19.17 29.43 -0.07
N PRO A 56 -19.69 30.66 -0.32
CA PRO A 56 -19.88 31.67 0.74
C PRO A 56 -20.92 31.28 1.82
N TYR A 57 -21.70 30.22 1.61
CA TYR A 57 -22.65 29.69 2.61
C TYR A 57 -22.33 28.25 3.01
N MET A 58 -21.10 27.78 2.80
CA MET A 58 -20.74 26.37 3.02
C MET A 58 -20.90 25.93 4.47
N GLU A 59 -20.44 26.72 5.45
CA GLU A 59 -20.58 26.38 6.88
C GLU A 59 -22.05 26.24 7.29
N ALA A 60 -22.90 27.21 6.91
CA ALA A 60 -24.33 27.20 7.22
C ALA A 60 -25.09 26.06 6.52
N ASN A 61 -24.66 25.66 5.31
CA ASN A 61 -25.26 24.55 4.57
C ASN A 61 -24.64 23.18 4.92
N PHE A 62 -23.59 23.11 5.76
CA PHE A 62 -22.88 21.87 6.07
C PHE A 62 -23.79 20.73 6.56
N PRO A 63 -24.77 20.94 7.46
CA PRO A 63 -25.68 19.87 7.90
C PRO A 63 -26.50 19.30 6.73
N ARG A 64 -27.11 20.17 5.91
CA ARG A 64 -27.91 19.78 4.73
C ARG A 64 -27.06 19.08 3.67
N MET A 65 -25.83 19.52 3.48
CA MET A 65 -24.86 18.86 2.61
C MET A 65 -24.50 17.47 3.14
N MET A 66 -24.31 17.31 4.46
CA MET A 66 -24.05 16.00 5.08
C MET A 66 -25.26 15.05 4.99
N GLU A 67 -26.48 15.55 5.13
CA GLU A 67 -27.72 14.80 4.89
C GLU A 67 -27.80 14.32 3.42
N ALA A 68 -27.65 15.24 2.46
CA ALA A 68 -27.67 14.91 1.03
C ALA A 68 -26.57 13.91 0.64
N LYS A 69 -25.35 14.09 1.17
CA LYS A 69 -24.23 13.15 1.02
C LYS A 69 -24.57 11.77 1.56
N THR A 70 -25.24 11.69 2.72
CA THR A 70 -25.63 10.43 3.36
C THR A 70 -26.75 9.72 2.59
N ALA A 71 -27.74 10.47 2.06
CA ALA A 71 -28.76 9.91 1.17
C ALA A 71 -28.14 9.34 -0.11
N LEU A 72 -27.22 10.08 -0.75
CA LEU A 72 -26.49 9.63 -1.94
C LEU A 72 -25.67 8.36 -1.65
N GLN A 73 -24.96 8.32 -0.51
CA GLN A 73 -24.22 7.14 -0.05
C GLN A 73 -25.12 5.90 0.07
N GLN A 74 -26.32 6.02 0.66
CA GLN A 74 -27.26 4.90 0.74
C GLN A 74 -27.79 4.49 -0.64
N ALA A 75 -28.09 5.44 -1.54
CA ALA A 75 -28.53 5.12 -2.90
C ALA A 75 -27.49 4.31 -3.69
N TYR A 76 -26.20 4.68 -3.58
CA TYR A 76 -25.09 3.87 -4.13
C TYR A 76 -25.01 2.47 -3.49
N VAL A 77 -25.16 2.36 -2.16
CA VAL A 77 -25.17 1.05 -1.49
C VAL A 77 -26.33 0.19 -2.00
N HIS A 78 -27.55 0.75 -2.11
CA HIS A 78 -28.68 0.02 -2.66
C HIS A 78 -28.46 -0.43 -4.11
N ALA A 79 -27.87 0.40 -4.98
CA ALA A 79 -27.48 -0.02 -6.33
C ALA A 79 -26.47 -1.17 -6.31
N MET A 80 -25.41 -1.07 -5.51
CA MET A 80 -24.36 -2.10 -5.38
C MET A 80 -24.87 -3.41 -4.78
N MET A 81 -25.81 -3.36 -3.83
CA MET A 81 -26.44 -4.54 -3.25
C MET A 81 -27.50 -5.16 -4.19
N THR A 82 -28.07 -4.38 -5.10
CA THR A 82 -29.03 -4.86 -6.13
C THR A 82 -28.31 -5.59 -7.26
N ASP A 83 -27.22 -5.02 -7.78
CA ASP A 83 -26.39 -5.65 -8.83
C ASP A 83 -24.92 -5.22 -8.69
N ILE A 84 -24.18 -6.01 -7.93
CA ILE A 84 -22.75 -5.78 -7.64
C ILE A 84 -21.86 -5.98 -8.87
N GLU A 85 -22.25 -6.87 -9.79
CA GLU A 85 -21.51 -7.19 -11.01
C GLU A 85 -21.58 -6.01 -11.99
N THR A 86 -22.79 -5.51 -12.26
CA THR A 86 -22.98 -4.32 -13.09
C THR A 86 -22.36 -3.09 -12.44
N SER A 87 -22.46 -2.95 -11.11
CA SER A 87 -21.89 -1.81 -10.38
C SER A 87 -20.38 -1.71 -10.52
N LEU A 88 -19.64 -2.81 -10.24
CA LEU A 88 -18.18 -2.81 -10.34
C LEU A 88 -17.70 -2.73 -11.80
N THR A 89 -18.43 -3.35 -12.75
CA THR A 89 -18.14 -3.20 -14.18
C THR A 89 -18.30 -1.75 -14.65
N ARG A 90 -19.25 -1.00 -14.07
CA ARG A 90 -19.44 0.45 -14.30
C ARG A 90 -18.59 1.34 -13.38
N ASN A 91 -17.70 0.78 -12.55
CA ASN A 91 -16.87 1.48 -11.56
C ASN A 91 -17.67 2.37 -10.58
N LEU A 92 -18.90 1.96 -10.24
CA LEU A 92 -19.83 2.72 -9.40
C LEU A 92 -19.27 3.00 -8.00
N ASP A 93 -18.46 2.08 -7.48
CA ASP A 93 -17.71 2.19 -6.23
C ASP A 93 -16.63 3.30 -6.26
N ALA A 94 -15.98 3.48 -7.42
CA ALA A 94 -15.02 4.56 -7.63
C ALA A 94 -15.74 5.91 -7.78
N THR A 95 -16.91 5.94 -8.41
CA THR A 95 -17.78 7.13 -8.48
C THR A 95 -18.31 7.53 -7.10
N LEU A 96 -18.78 6.58 -6.28
CA LEU A 96 -19.13 6.80 -4.88
C LEU A 96 -17.96 7.43 -4.10
N TRP A 97 -16.75 6.87 -4.23
CA TRP A 97 -15.58 7.42 -3.55
C TRP A 97 -15.32 8.86 -3.99
N LYS A 98 -15.40 9.11 -5.30
CA LYS A 98 -15.17 10.42 -5.89
C LYS A 98 -16.19 11.45 -5.38
N CYS A 99 -17.48 11.19 -5.61
CA CYS A 99 -18.56 12.14 -5.37
C CYS A 99 -18.90 12.33 -3.89
N CYS A 100 -18.82 11.29 -3.04
CA CYS A 100 -19.20 11.38 -1.62
C CYS A 100 -18.05 11.71 -0.67
N PHE A 101 -16.78 11.59 -1.11
CA PHE A 101 -15.62 11.74 -0.22
C PHE A 101 -14.50 12.56 -0.84
N HIS A 102 -13.89 12.10 -1.93
CA HIS A 102 -12.69 12.73 -2.49
C HIS A 102 -12.94 14.19 -2.89
N ASP A 103 -13.91 14.42 -3.77
CA ASP A 103 -14.17 15.76 -4.30
C ASP A 103 -14.73 16.69 -3.20
N VAL A 104 -15.47 16.14 -2.23
CA VAL A 104 -15.92 16.87 -1.03
C VAL A 104 -14.72 17.33 -0.20
N ILE A 105 -13.82 16.40 0.18
CA ILE A 105 -12.64 16.71 1.01
C ILE A 105 -11.71 17.70 0.28
N GLU A 106 -11.50 17.52 -1.02
CA GLU A 106 -10.67 18.43 -1.81
C GLU A 106 -11.29 19.84 -1.89
N ILE A 107 -12.60 19.97 -2.12
CA ILE A 107 -13.27 21.29 -2.12
C ILE A 107 -13.10 22.00 -0.77
N PHE A 108 -13.28 21.29 0.36
CA PHE A 108 -13.07 21.89 1.68
C PHE A 108 -11.60 22.29 1.91
N ARG A 109 -10.63 21.50 1.43
CA ARG A 109 -9.19 21.87 1.46
C ARG A 109 -8.87 23.10 0.62
N HIS A 110 -9.49 23.26 -0.55
CA HIS A 110 -9.26 24.42 -1.42
C HIS A 110 -9.89 25.71 -0.87
N ILE A 111 -10.90 25.58 -0.01
CA ILE A 111 -11.56 26.72 0.64
C ILE A 111 -10.78 27.22 1.87
N GLU A 112 -9.88 26.42 2.45
CA GLU A 112 -9.02 26.80 3.58
C GLU A 112 -7.96 27.85 3.16
N PRO A 113 -8.11 29.15 3.50
CA PRO A 113 -7.11 30.16 3.21
C PRO A 113 -6.17 30.30 4.41
N ASP A 114 -4.93 30.72 4.16
CA ASP A 114 -3.89 30.87 5.18
C ASP A 114 -4.38 31.60 6.45
N LYS A 115 -4.33 30.89 7.60
CA LYS A 115 -4.20 31.46 8.96
C LYS A 115 -5.33 32.39 9.44
N SER A 116 -6.58 32.01 9.21
CA SER A 116 -7.75 32.62 9.87
C SER A 116 -8.48 31.62 10.78
N SER A 117 -9.32 32.11 11.70
CA SER A 117 -10.11 31.25 12.62
C SER A 117 -11.05 30.27 11.87
N ALA A 118 -11.46 30.61 10.64
CA ALA A 118 -12.23 29.73 9.76
C ALA A 118 -11.47 28.43 9.37
N SER A 119 -10.14 28.43 9.35
CA SER A 119 -9.33 27.20 9.15
C SER A 119 -9.65 26.13 10.21
N GLY A 120 -9.92 26.54 11.46
CA GLY A 120 -10.32 25.61 12.53
C GLY A 120 -11.66 24.91 12.23
N ASN A 121 -12.65 25.67 11.79
CA ASN A 121 -13.97 25.15 11.42
C ASN A 121 -13.88 24.20 10.20
N ILE A 122 -13.13 24.58 9.17
CA ILE A 122 -12.93 23.77 7.96
C ILE A 122 -12.26 22.44 8.31
N LYS A 123 -11.20 22.45 9.13
CA LYS A 123 -10.55 21.22 9.61
C LYS A 123 -11.48 20.33 10.43
N ALA A 124 -12.36 20.91 11.24
CA ALA A 124 -13.37 20.18 11.99
C ALA A 124 -14.43 19.55 11.06
N MET A 125 -14.90 20.28 10.04
CA MET A 125 -15.82 19.75 9.03
C MET A 125 -15.21 18.61 8.20
N ILE A 126 -13.95 18.77 7.74
CA ILE A 126 -13.18 17.70 7.07
C ILE A 126 -13.05 16.48 8.00
N ARG A 127 -12.76 16.70 9.29
CA ARG A 127 -12.63 15.62 10.27
C ARG A 127 -13.94 14.85 10.45
N THR A 128 -15.08 15.54 10.53
CA THR A 128 -16.41 14.92 10.59
C THR A 128 -16.70 14.08 9.34
N ILE A 129 -16.41 14.60 8.14
CA ILE A 129 -16.55 13.84 6.88
C ILE A 129 -15.70 12.56 6.89
N ILE A 130 -14.48 12.63 7.42
CA ILE A 130 -13.55 11.49 7.51
C ILE A 130 -14.04 10.44 8.52
N ASP A 131 -14.41 10.85 9.74
CA ASP A 131 -14.86 9.93 10.79
C ASP A 131 -16.21 9.27 10.42
N ASP A 132 -17.12 9.98 9.74
CA ASP A 132 -18.34 9.38 9.20
C ASP A 132 -18.09 8.47 8.00
N GLY A 133 -17.10 8.77 7.17
CA GLY A 133 -16.67 7.90 6.07
C GLY A 133 -16.13 6.56 6.55
N GLU A 134 -15.34 6.56 7.62
CA GLU A 134 -14.83 5.34 8.25
C GLU A 134 -15.99 4.47 8.78
N LYS A 135 -16.99 5.07 9.46
CA LYS A 135 -18.22 4.37 9.89
C LYS A 135 -19.01 3.81 8.70
N PHE A 136 -19.19 4.62 7.65
CA PHE A 136 -19.93 4.24 6.45
C PHE A 136 -19.32 3.02 5.76
N PHE A 137 -18.01 3.02 5.48
CA PHE A 137 -17.36 1.90 4.81
C PHE A 137 -17.35 0.64 5.69
N LEU A 138 -17.20 0.75 7.00
CA LEU A 138 -17.36 -0.39 7.93
C LEU A 138 -18.79 -0.96 7.92
N ALA A 139 -19.81 -0.11 7.85
CA ALA A 139 -21.20 -0.54 7.76
C ALA A 139 -21.51 -1.21 6.40
N PHE A 140 -20.96 -0.68 5.30
CA PHE A 140 -21.13 -1.28 3.98
C PHE A 140 -20.40 -2.63 3.85
N ILE A 141 -19.19 -2.77 4.39
CA ILE A 141 -18.50 -4.07 4.48
C ILE A 141 -19.36 -5.11 5.21
N ARG A 142 -19.99 -4.75 6.34
CA ARG A 142 -20.90 -5.67 7.07
C ARG A 142 -22.11 -6.10 6.25
N GLN A 143 -22.65 -5.22 5.40
CA GLN A 143 -23.74 -5.59 4.48
C GLN A 143 -23.25 -6.57 3.40
N LEU A 144 -22.06 -6.35 2.84
CA LEU A 144 -21.43 -7.31 1.91
C LEU A 144 -21.15 -8.66 2.60
N GLU A 145 -20.64 -8.65 3.82
CA GLU A 145 -20.42 -9.85 4.64
C GLU A 145 -21.72 -10.64 4.84
N SER A 146 -22.78 -9.96 5.27
CA SER A 146 -24.09 -10.57 5.49
C SER A 146 -24.75 -11.10 4.22
N ALA A 147 -24.68 -10.38 3.10
CA ALA A 147 -25.41 -10.75 1.88
C ALA A 147 -24.69 -11.82 1.03
N PHE A 148 -23.36 -11.89 1.08
CA PHE A 148 -22.56 -12.80 0.28
C PHE A 148 -21.88 -13.93 1.10
N GLY A 149 -22.19 -14.04 2.39
CA GLY A 149 -21.64 -15.08 3.27
C GLY A 149 -20.13 -14.96 3.47
N LEU A 150 -19.61 -13.73 3.52
CA LEU A 150 -18.18 -13.46 3.70
C LEU A 150 -17.85 -13.16 5.17
N ASP A 151 -16.66 -13.56 5.61
CA ASP A 151 -15.97 -12.92 6.74
C ASP A 151 -14.63 -12.39 6.24
N THR A 152 -14.49 -11.06 6.17
CA THR A 152 -13.26 -10.42 5.71
C THR A 152 -12.07 -10.68 6.63
N ARG A 153 -12.32 -11.02 7.90
CA ARG A 153 -11.28 -11.21 8.93
C ARG A 153 -10.47 -12.47 8.71
N LEU A 154 -11.07 -13.51 8.13
CA LEU A 154 -10.38 -14.76 7.77
C LEU A 154 -9.24 -14.49 6.78
N TYR A 155 -9.40 -13.52 5.88
CA TYR A 155 -8.38 -13.12 4.90
C TYR A 155 -7.23 -12.30 5.50
N PHE A 156 -7.40 -11.72 6.69
CA PHE A 156 -6.34 -10.94 7.35
C PHE A 156 -5.40 -11.82 8.19
N ASN A 157 -5.83 -13.01 8.58
CA ASN A 157 -5.08 -13.88 9.47
C ASN A 157 -4.15 -14.80 8.65
N PRO A 158 -2.81 -14.68 8.76
CA PRO A 158 -1.88 -15.51 7.99
C PRO A 158 -1.93 -17.00 8.37
N ASN A 159 -2.53 -17.34 9.51
CA ASN A 159 -2.65 -18.72 10.01
C ASN A 159 -3.98 -19.39 9.60
N ILE A 160 -4.85 -18.68 8.88
CA ILE A 160 -6.13 -19.21 8.39
C ILE A 160 -6.08 -19.21 6.86
N TYR A 161 -6.38 -20.36 6.26
CA TYR A 161 -6.71 -20.41 4.84
C TYR A 161 -8.15 -19.93 4.67
N PRO A 162 -8.39 -18.78 3.99
CA PRO A 162 -9.74 -18.30 3.78
C PRO A 162 -10.54 -19.28 2.89
N PRO A 163 -11.88 -19.28 2.97
CA PRO A 163 -12.72 -20.12 2.11
C PRO A 163 -12.40 -19.91 0.63
N GLU A 164 -12.46 -20.99 -0.16
CA GLU A 164 -12.31 -20.89 -1.61
C GLU A 164 -13.45 -20.04 -2.20
N ILE A 165 -13.14 -19.26 -3.24
CA ILE A 165 -14.12 -18.39 -3.90
C ILE A 165 -15.02 -19.24 -4.80
N THR A 166 -16.14 -19.70 -4.24
CA THR A 166 -17.08 -20.63 -4.91
C THR A 166 -17.91 -20.00 -6.03
N ASN A 167 -18.06 -18.68 -6.05
CA ASN A 167 -18.96 -17.97 -6.97
C ASN A 167 -18.35 -16.61 -7.43
N VAL A 168 -18.65 -16.20 -8.66
CA VAL A 168 -18.26 -14.88 -9.19
C VAL A 168 -18.84 -13.72 -8.36
N TYR A 169 -20.05 -13.87 -7.81
CA TYR A 169 -20.64 -12.84 -6.92
C TYR A 169 -19.87 -12.67 -5.61
N MET A 170 -19.34 -13.77 -5.04
CA MET A 170 -18.44 -13.73 -3.88
C MET A 170 -17.14 -12.99 -4.21
N LYS A 171 -16.58 -13.19 -5.41
CA LYS A 171 -15.42 -12.44 -5.91
C LYS A 171 -15.72 -10.94 -6.04
N TYR A 172 -16.88 -10.56 -6.59
CA TYR A 172 -17.30 -9.16 -6.70
C TYR A 172 -17.46 -8.51 -5.31
N ALA A 173 -18.07 -9.20 -4.35
CA ALA A 173 -18.19 -8.72 -2.98
C ALA A 173 -16.83 -8.53 -2.29
N LEU A 174 -15.88 -9.46 -2.47
CA LEU A 174 -14.50 -9.32 -1.98
C LEU A 174 -13.75 -8.15 -2.63
N LEU A 175 -13.95 -7.89 -3.93
CA LEU A 175 -13.38 -6.74 -4.63
C LEU A 175 -13.97 -5.42 -4.10
N CYS A 176 -15.29 -5.35 -3.90
CA CYS A 176 -15.95 -4.19 -3.33
C CYS A 176 -15.47 -3.91 -1.89
N ALA A 177 -15.38 -4.94 -1.05
CA ALA A 177 -14.82 -4.84 0.30
C ALA A 177 -13.35 -4.39 0.29
N GLN A 178 -12.52 -4.92 -0.62
CA GLN A 178 -11.14 -4.45 -0.83
C GLN A 178 -11.13 -2.95 -1.15
N HIS A 179 -12.00 -2.47 -2.05
CA HIS A 179 -12.07 -1.06 -2.40
C HIS A 179 -12.53 -0.19 -1.22
N CYS A 180 -13.47 -0.66 -0.38
CA CYS A 180 -13.81 -0.01 0.89
C CYS A 180 -12.59 0.12 1.83
N TYR A 181 -11.77 -0.93 1.97
CA TYR A 181 -10.53 -0.85 2.76
C TYR A 181 -9.49 0.12 2.17
N LEU A 182 -9.38 0.21 0.84
CA LEU A 182 -8.51 1.21 0.20
C LEU A 182 -8.99 2.64 0.51
N ASN A 183 -10.29 2.87 0.39
CA ASN A 183 -10.91 4.17 0.68
C ASN A 183 -10.75 4.55 2.16
N MET A 184 -10.94 3.61 3.11
CA MET A 184 -10.66 3.85 4.53
C MET A 184 -9.19 4.13 4.82
N GLY A 185 -8.26 3.50 4.10
CA GLY A 185 -6.84 3.82 4.19
C GLY A 185 -6.53 5.24 3.68
N ASP A 186 -7.15 5.67 2.58
CA ASP A 186 -7.05 7.04 2.07
C ASP A 186 -7.68 8.06 3.03
N LEU A 187 -8.84 7.77 3.63
CA LEU A 187 -9.45 8.58 4.69
C LEU A 187 -8.51 8.70 5.91
N ALA A 188 -7.91 7.60 6.37
CA ALA A 188 -6.96 7.62 7.48
C ALA A 188 -5.67 8.43 7.14
N ARG A 189 -5.17 8.36 5.90
CA ARG A 189 -4.07 9.24 5.46
C ARG A 189 -4.49 10.72 5.44
N TYR A 190 -5.71 11.01 4.99
CA TYR A 190 -6.26 12.36 4.99
C TYR A 190 -6.50 12.90 6.41
N LYS A 191 -6.80 12.01 7.37
CA LYS A 191 -6.97 12.28 8.81
C LYS A 191 -5.67 12.84 9.41
N GLU A 192 -4.56 12.13 9.20
CA GLU A 192 -3.23 12.54 9.65
C GLU A 192 -2.81 13.87 9.03
N ASN A 193 -2.95 14.00 7.70
CA ASN A 193 -2.59 15.24 7.00
C ASN A 193 -3.41 16.45 7.50
N ASN A 194 -4.70 16.26 7.80
CA ASN A 194 -5.58 17.32 8.34
C ASN A 194 -5.20 17.72 9.78
N MET A 195 -4.56 16.82 10.53
CA MET A 195 -4.09 17.05 11.90
C MET A 195 -2.61 17.48 11.99
N ASN A 196 -1.90 17.61 10.86
CA ASN A 196 -0.44 17.73 10.81
C ASN A 196 0.28 16.59 11.55
N GLY A 197 -0.34 15.41 11.60
CA GLY A 197 0.20 14.20 12.20
C GLY A 197 1.19 13.47 11.30
N ASN A 198 1.77 12.39 11.82
CA ASN A 198 2.69 11.51 11.10
C ASN A 198 2.44 10.02 11.43
N ASP A 199 1.34 9.69 12.13
CA ASP A 199 1.02 8.30 12.48
C ASP A 199 0.14 7.64 11.42
N TYR A 200 0.79 7.24 10.34
CA TYR A 200 0.14 6.50 9.26
C TYR A 200 -0.16 5.03 9.59
N SER A 201 -0.05 4.58 10.85
CA SER A 201 -0.25 3.17 11.24
C SER A 201 -1.65 2.65 10.91
N GLN A 202 -2.69 3.47 11.12
CA GLN A 202 -4.07 3.07 10.80
C GLN A 202 -4.30 2.99 9.28
N ALA A 203 -3.76 3.93 8.50
CA ALA A 203 -3.79 3.86 7.03
C ALA A 203 -3.07 2.60 6.53
N ARG A 204 -1.89 2.29 7.09
CA ARG A 204 -1.12 1.08 6.79
C ARG A 204 -1.92 -0.19 7.08
N LYS A 205 -2.61 -0.25 8.22
CA LYS A 205 -3.48 -1.39 8.60
C LYS A 205 -4.59 -1.60 7.55
N TYR A 206 -5.28 -0.54 7.13
CA TYR A 206 -6.33 -0.65 6.12
C TYR A 206 -5.79 -1.08 4.75
N TYR A 207 -4.65 -0.57 4.28
CA TYR A 207 -4.06 -1.03 3.02
C TYR A 207 -3.53 -2.48 3.11
N LEU A 208 -3.02 -2.93 4.25
CA LEU A 208 -2.63 -4.34 4.47
C LEU A 208 -3.84 -5.28 4.47
N ASN A 209 -4.96 -4.86 5.06
CA ASN A 209 -6.23 -5.58 4.99
C ASN A 209 -6.74 -5.67 3.53
N ALA A 210 -6.77 -4.54 2.82
CA ALA A 210 -7.12 -4.50 1.39
C ALA A 210 -6.24 -5.44 0.55
N ARG A 211 -4.91 -5.42 0.76
CA ARG A 211 -3.96 -6.30 0.08
C ARG A 211 -4.28 -7.78 0.32
N SER A 212 -4.67 -8.15 1.54
CA SER A 212 -4.86 -9.55 1.92
C SER A 212 -6.19 -10.14 1.41
N LEU A 213 -7.23 -9.31 1.25
CA LEU A 213 -8.52 -9.73 0.64
C LEU A 213 -8.39 -10.17 -0.82
N TYR A 214 -7.64 -9.42 -1.63
CA TYR A 214 -7.45 -9.76 -3.04
C TYR A 214 -6.05 -9.37 -3.52
N PRO A 215 -5.03 -10.23 -3.27
CA PRO A 215 -3.62 -9.93 -3.54
C PRO A 215 -3.25 -9.72 -5.02
N LYS A 216 -4.18 -9.98 -5.96
CA LYS A 216 -3.99 -9.77 -7.40
C LYS A 216 -4.23 -8.32 -7.86
N ASN A 217 -4.73 -7.43 -6.99
CA ASN A 217 -4.96 -6.02 -7.31
C ASN A 217 -3.76 -5.14 -6.91
N GLY A 218 -3.08 -4.57 -7.90
CA GLY A 218 -1.93 -3.66 -7.71
C GLY A 218 -2.23 -2.39 -6.92
N LYS A 219 -3.49 -1.94 -6.87
CA LYS A 219 -3.89 -0.69 -6.19
C LYS A 219 -3.53 -0.70 -4.70
N ALA A 220 -3.65 -1.85 -4.02
CA ALA A 220 -3.28 -1.97 -2.61
C ALA A 220 -1.76 -1.82 -2.38
N TYR A 221 -0.94 -2.42 -3.24
CA TYR A 221 0.50 -2.27 -3.19
C TYR A 221 0.93 -0.83 -3.55
N LYS A 222 0.27 -0.19 -4.52
CA LYS A 222 0.50 1.23 -4.85
C LYS A 222 0.27 2.16 -3.65
N GLN A 223 -0.82 2.00 -2.90
CA GLN A 223 -1.06 2.83 -1.72
C GLN A 223 -0.05 2.54 -0.60
N LEU A 224 0.37 1.29 -0.40
CA LEU A 224 1.45 0.92 0.54
C LEU A 224 2.81 1.52 0.15
N ALA A 225 3.11 1.61 -1.16
CA ALA A 225 4.30 2.27 -1.66
C ALA A 225 4.29 3.78 -1.36
N ILE A 226 3.19 4.48 -1.70
CA ILE A 226 3.00 5.90 -1.37
C ILE A 226 3.23 6.15 0.12
N LEU A 227 2.65 5.30 0.98
CA LEU A 227 2.83 5.39 2.43
C LEU A 227 4.28 5.14 2.89
N ALA A 228 4.98 4.20 2.25
CA ALA A 228 6.40 3.94 2.51
C ALA A 228 7.29 5.10 2.08
N CYS A 229 6.99 5.75 0.96
CA CYS A 229 7.69 6.94 0.52
C CYS A 229 7.46 8.15 1.45
N ILE A 230 6.21 8.39 1.90
CA ILE A 230 5.89 9.42 2.91
C ILE A 230 6.65 9.16 4.22
N THR A 231 6.68 7.92 4.69
CA THR A 231 7.40 7.50 5.91
C THR A 231 8.90 7.22 5.69
N HIS A 232 9.47 7.69 4.57
CA HIS A 232 10.89 7.56 4.18
C HIS A 232 11.49 6.13 4.15
N ARG A 233 10.66 5.09 4.16
CA ARG A 233 11.06 3.68 4.03
C ARG A 233 11.31 3.33 2.55
N ARG A 234 12.49 3.73 2.05
CA ARG A 234 12.85 3.63 0.62
C ARG A 234 12.78 2.22 0.04
N LEU A 235 13.37 1.23 0.74
CA LEU A 235 13.36 -0.17 0.30
C LEU A 235 11.93 -0.71 0.19
N ASP A 236 11.09 -0.42 1.19
CA ASP A 236 9.66 -0.77 1.16
C ASP A 236 8.94 -0.08 0.00
N CYS A 237 9.22 1.21 -0.28
CA CYS A 237 8.57 1.93 -1.37
C CYS A 237 8.91 1.30 -2.74
N VAL A 238 10.17 0.95 -2.98
CA VAL A 238 10.61 0.22 -4.19
C VAL A 238 9.94 -1.16 -4.24
N TYR A 239 9.98 -1.94 -3.17
CA TYR A 239 9.35 -3.26 -3.09
C TYR A 239 7.85 -3.19 -3.42
N TYR A 240 7.10 -2.29 -2.78
CA TYR A 240 5.66 -2.17 -3.01
C TYR A 240 5.32 -1.69 -4.44
N TYR A 241 6.09 -0.78 -5.03
CA TYR A 241 5.88 -0.39 -6.43
C TYR A 241 6.23 -1.52 -7.42
N VAL A 242 7.32 -2.26 -7.21
CA VAL A 242 7.66 -3.43 -8.04
C VAL A 242 6.58 -4.51 -7.90
N ARG A 243 6.09 -4.78 -6.67
CA ARG A 243 4.96 -5.68 -6.43
C ARG A 243 3.69 -5.23 -7.13
N ALA A 244 3.41 -3.93 -7.19
CA ALA A 244 2.27 -3.38 -7.93
C ALA A 244 2.41 -3.59 -9.45
N LEU A 245 3.60 -3.35 -10.02
CA LEU A 245 3.88 -3.61 -11.45
C LEU A 245 3.79 -5.10 -11.81
N ALA A 246 4.11 -6.00 -10.88
CA ALA A 246 3.99 -7.44 -11.06
C ALA A 246 2.53 -7.96 -11.00
N THR A 247 1.53 -7.10 -10.77
CA THR A 247 0.10 -7.48 -10.84
C THR A 247 -0.51 -7.18 -12.21
N THR A 248 -1.52 -7.96 -12.60
CA THR A 248 -2.05 -8.05 -13.97
C THR A 248 -2.99 -6.90 -14.38
N THR A 249 -2.85 -5.68 -13.84
CA THR A 249 -3.68 -4.51 -14.20
C THR A 249 -2.88 -3.42 -14.91
N THR A 250 -2.94 -3.44 -16.24
CA THR A 250 -2.11 -2.64 -17.17
C THR A 250 -2.20 -1.12 -16.98
N ILE A 251 -3.37 -0.57 -16.66
CA ILE A 251 -3.67 0.87 -16.67
C ILE A 251 -2.86 1.67 -15.62
N GLN A 252 -2.44 1.06 -14.51
CA GLN A 252 -1.70 1.78 -13.46
C GLN A 252 -0.17 1.71 -13.62
N THR A 253 0.33 1.10 -14.70
CA THR A 253 1.76 0.77 -14.78
C THR A 253 2.66 1.98 -15.03
N ASP A 254 2.26 2.96 -15.84
CA ASP A 254 3.15 4.09 -16.21
C ASP A 254 3.42 5.08 -15.07
N ASN A 255 2.41 5.46 -14.30
CA ASN A 255 2.64 6.35 -13.14
C ASN A 255 3.48 5.67 -12.04
N ILE A 256 3.41 4.34 -11.93
CA ILE A 256 4.29 3.56 -11.03
C ILE A 256 5.72 3.49 -11.60
N ARG A 257 5.89 3.27 -12.90
CA ARG A 257 7.21 3.32 -13.57
C ARG A 257 7.88 4.68 -13.36
N GLN A 258 7.18 5.78 -13.61
CA GLN A 258 7.69 7.15 -13.37
C GLN A 258 8.09 7.37 -11.91
N SER A 259 7.27 6.91 -10.96
CA SER A 259 7.57 6.98 -9.52
C SER A 259 8.83 6.19 -9.16
N LEU A 260 9.01 4.99 -9.73
CA LEU A 260 10.22 4.18 -9.55
C LEU A 260 11.46 4.81 -10.16
N MET A 261 11.37 5.36 -11.39
CA MET A 261 12.49 6.06 -12.02
C MET A 261 12.95 7.24 -11.16
N SER A 262 12.02 8.06 -10.67
CA SER A 262 12.31 9.17 -9.75
C SER A 262 13.04 8.69 -8.48
N LEU A 263 12.60 7.59 -7.88
CA LEU A 263 13.26 6.99 -6.70
C LEU A 263 14.68 6.48 -7.01
N PHE A 264 14.89 5.85 -8.16
CA PHE A 264 16.22 5.37 -8.56
C PHE A 264 17.16 6.53 -8.92
N ASP A 265 16.66 7.59 -9.54
CA ASP A 265 17.44 8.81 -9.83
C ASP A 265 17.81 9.58 -8.55
N GLU A 266 16.92 9.61 -7.55
CA GLU A 266 17.23 10.19 -6.23
C GLU A 266 18.27 9.33 -5.49
N ALA A 267 18.16 8.00 -5.58
CA ALA A 267 19.13 7.07 -5.00
C ALA A 267 20.52 7.22 -5.65
N ARG A 268 20.58 7.29 -6.99
CA ARG A 268 21.83 7.51 -7.73
C ARG A 268 22.48 8.84 -7.34
N ARG A 269 21.73 9.94 -7.34
CA ARG A 269 22.23 11.26 -6.91
C ARG A 269 22.79 11.25 -5.48
N ARG A 270 22.16 10.51 -4.55
CA ARG A 270 22.67 10.36 -3.18
C ARG A 270 23.96 9.52 -3.10
N LEU A 271 24.09 8.48 -3.92
CA LEU A 271 25.34 7.71 -4.04
C LEU A 271 26.47 8.60 -4.60
N ASP A 272 26.22 9.33 -5.69
CA ASP A 272 27.18 10.26 -6.29
C ASP A 272 27.66 11.34 -5.29
N MET A 273 26.78 11.79 -4.39
CA MET A 273 27.14 12.72 -3.31
C MET A 273 28.01 12.04 -2.25
N PHE A 274 27.61 10.85 -1.79
CA PHE A 274 28.34 10.09 -0.77
C PHE A 274 29.75 9.72 -1.23
N GLU A 275 29.92 9.29 -2.47
CA GLU A 275 31.23 8.99 -3.08
C GLU A 275 32.13 10.23 -3.17
N LYS A 276 31.55 11.40 -3.54
CA LYS A 276 32.29 12.67 -3.57
C LYS A 276 32.75 13.10 -2.18
N ASP A 277 31.91 12.93 -1.16
CA ASP A 277 32.25 13.32 0.21
C ASP A 277 33.28 12.35 0.83
N LEU A 278 33.19 11.04 0.53
CA LEU A 278 34.24 10.07 0.86
C LEU A 278 35.58 10.42 0.19
N SER A 279 35.57 10.77 -1.10
CA SER A 279 36.77 11.19 -1.83
C SER A 279 37.40 12.48 -1.28
N LYS A 280 36.59 13.42 -0.77
CA LYS A 280 37.09 14.62 -0.06
C LYS A 280 37.75 14.24 1.26
N ASP A 281 37.09 13.44 2.10
CA ASP A 281 37.64 13.03 3.41
C ASP A 281 38.97 12.28 3.24
N MET A 282 39.09 11.39 2.25
CA MET A 282 40.37 10.75 1.92
C MET A 282 41.46 11.77 1.58
N LYS A 283 41.20 12.72 0.67
CA LYS A 283 42.17 13.75 0.28
C LYS A 283 42.54 14.71 1.41
N ASP A 284 41.63 14.98 2.33
CA ASP A 284 41.91 15.84 3.47
C ASP A 284 42.65 15.10 4.59
N ARG A 285 42.47 13.78 4.74
CA ARG A 285 43.34 12.91 5.55
C ARG A 285 44.75 12.85 4.98
N GLU A 286 44.91 12.65 3.67
CA GLU A 286 46.21 12.67 2.98
C GLU A 286 46.96 13.98 3.24
N LYS A 287 46.35 15.14 2.94
CA LYS A 287 46.92 16.46 3.22
C LYS A 287 47.25 16.66 4.71
N LYS A 288 46.46 16.11 5.63
CA LYS A 288 46.72 16.20 7.08
C LYS A 288 47.93 15.35 7.48
N ASN A 289 48.11 14.19 6.88
CA ASN A 289 49.30 13.36 7.07
C ASN A 289 50.55 14.00 6.43
N GLU A 290 50.45 14.53 5.20
CA GLU A 290 51.53 15.32 4.59
C GLU A 290 51.96 16.50 5.47
N ARG A 291 51.00 17.22 6.07
CA ARG A 291 51.28 18.31 7.01
C ARG A 291 51.96 17.82 8.29
N LYS A 292 51.56 16.66 8.85
CA LYS A 292 52.24 16.05 10.01
C LYS A 292 53.68 15.67 9.69
N ILE A 293 53.91 15.03 8.54
CA ILE A 293 55.24 14.66 8.04
C ILE A 293 56.11 15.92 7.88
N ARG A 294 55.60 16.94 7.17
CA ARG A 294 56.32 18.22 6.96
C ARG A 294 56.56 19.01 8.24
N SER A 295 55.71 18.88 9.25
CA SER A 295 55.85 19.54 10.56
C SER A 295 56.89 18.87 11.47
N GLY A 296 57.54 17.78 11.05
CA GLY A 296 58.58 17.10 11.83
C GLY A 296 58.10 16.34 13.08
N ASN A 297 56.80 16.32 13.35
CA ASN A 297 56.21 15.70 14.55
C ASN A 297 55.98 14.19 14.44
N GLN A 298 56.46 13.53 13.37
CA GLN A 298 56.41 12.08 13.24
C GLN A 298 57.78 11.49 13.59
N LYS A 299 57.89 10.96 14.81
CA LYS A 299 59.11 10.35 15.34
C LYS A 299 59.32 8.99 14.67
N LEU A 300 60.13 8.96 13.60
CA LEU A 300 60.48 7.72 12.90
C LEU A 300 61.49 6.93 13.74
N GLU A 301 61.05 5.82 14.33
CA GLU A 301 61.92 4.93 15.10
C GLU A 301 62.66 3.97 14.16
N ILE A 302 63.93 4.30 13.88
CA ILE A 302 64.81 3.49 13.03
C ILE A 302 65.63 2.55 13.93
N TRP A 303 65.20 1.29 14.00
CA TRP A 303 65.90 0.24 14.73
C TRP A 303 67.11 -0.25 13.94
N LYS A 304 68.32 0.13 14.38
CA LYS A 304 69.58 -0.44 13.87
C LYS A 304 69.95 -1.67 14.67
N ARG A 305 70.19 -2.79 13.99
CA ARG A 305 70.76 -3.99 14.60
C ARG A 305 72.28 -3.83 14.74
N THR A 306 72.88 -4.61 15.64
CA THR A 306 74.32 -4.58 15.96
C THR A 306 75.22 -5.03 14.80
N ASP A 307 74.64 -5.66 13.78
CA ASP A 307 75.28 -6.03 12.51
C ASP A 307 75.32 -4.89 11.47
N GLY A 308 74.76 -3.71 11.79
CA GLY A 308 74.68 -2.56 10.90
C GLY A 308 73.50 -2.60 9.91
N SER A 309 72.67 -3.65 9.93
CA SER A 309 71.47 -3.71 9.11
C SER A 309 70.38 -2.75 9.62
N VAL A 310 69.66 -2.14 8.68
CA VAL A 310 68.57 -1.19 8.95
C VAL A 310 67.28 -1.77 8.42
N CYS A 311 66.30 -1.99 9.31
CA CYS A 311 64.95 -2.38 8.93
C CYS A 311 63.98 -1.26 9.36
N GLY A 312 63.25 -0.71 8.40
CA GLY A 312 62.25 0.33 8.64
C GLY A 312 60.84 -0.25 8.69
N THR A 313 60.24 -0.31 9.88
CA THR A 313 58.82 -0.61 10.06
C THR A 313 58.06 0.66 10.42
N SER A 314 57.07 1.03 9.60
CA SER A 314 56.13 2.11 9.92
C SER A 314 55.14 1.65 10.99
N THR A 315 55.50 1.76 12.26
CA THR A 315 54.62 1.47 13.39
C THR A 315 53.63 2.59 13.64
N ASP A 316 52.47 2.52 12.98
CA ASP A 316 51.27 3.25 13.38
C ASP A 316 50.64 2.57 14.61
N GLU A 317 51.09 2.91 15.81
CA GLU A 317 50.42 2.53 17.06
C GLU A 317 50.05 3.76 17.89
N ASN A 318 48.74 4.01 18.02
CA ASN A 318 48.04 4.24 19.29
C ASN A 318 46.56 4.60 19.07
N ASN A 319 45.68 3.60 19.08
CA ASN A 319 44.79 3.38 20.24
C ASN A 319 43.75 2.28 19.97
N SER A 320 43.86 1.17 20.71
CA SER A 320 42.70 0.41 21.19
C SER A 320 41.84 1.32 22.09
N THR A 321 40.58 1.10 22.46
CA THR A 321 39.76 -0.11 22.69
C THR A 321 38.28 0.42 22.74
N THR A 322 37.15 -0.31 22.62
CA THR A 322 36.80 -1.73 22.73
C THR A 322 35.47 -1.96 21.98
N ASN A 323 35.17 -3.19 21.53
CA ASN A 323 33.83 -3.77 21.76
C ASN A 323 33.81 -5.29 21.55
N ASN A 324 33.60 -6.02 22.64
CA ASN A 324 33.10 -7.39 22.56
C ASN A 324 31.63 -7.34 22.13
N ASN A 325 31.29 -8.13 21.11
CA ASN A 325 30.07 -8.93 21.08
C ASN A 325 30.25 -9.96 19.96
N GLY A 326 30.49 -11.22 20.34
CA GLY A 326 30.59 -12.30 19.37
C GLY A 326 29.21 -12.73 18.89
N PHE A 327 29.16 -13.29 17.67
CA PHE A 327 28.34 -14.45 17.39
C PHE A 327 29.03 -15.28 16.29
N ASP A 328 29.06 -16.59 16.47
CA ASP A 328 29.78 -17.53 15.61
C ASP A 328 29.25 -17.60 14.18
N THR A 329 30.14 -17.95 13.23
CA THR A 329 29.93 -19.18 12.46
C THR A 329 31.22 -19.65 11.81
N SER A 330 31.73 -20.79 12.28
CA SER A 330 32.88 -21.49 11.69
C SER A 330 32.51 -22.15 10.36
N VAL A 331 33.31 -21.92 9.32
CA VAL A 331 33.38 -22.82 8.15
C VAL A 331 34.82 -23.30 8.03
N SER A 332 35.02 -24.58 8.31
CA SER A 332 36.28 -25.28 8.14
C SER A 332 36.51 -25.65 6.67
N GLN A 333 37.67 -25.26 6.13
CA GLN A 333 38.24 -25.88 4.94
C GLN A 333 39.56 -26.54 5.33
N GLN A 334 39.59 -27.88 5.28
CA GLN A 334 40.82 -28.66 5.41
C GLN A 334 41.52 -28.68 4.06
N GLU A 335 42.80 -28.29 4.02
CA GLU A 335 43.65 -28.58 2.87
C GLU A 335 43.96 -30.08 2.80
N VAL A 336 43.74 -30.67 1.63
CA VAL A 336 44.03 -32.08 1.36
C VAL A 336 45.53 -32.25 1.12
N ARG A 337 46.22 -32.99 2.01
CA ARG A 337 47.62 -33.37 1.81
C ARG A 337 47.70 -34.77 1.23
N ILE A 338 48.27 -34.88 0.04
CA ILE A 338 48.48 -36.15 -0.67
C ILE A 338 49.53 -36.98 0.09
N VAL A 339 49.21 -38.26 0.35
CA VAL A 339 50.12 -39.23 0.99
C VAL A 339 50.68 -40.16 -0.07
N SER A 340 52.01 -40.21 -0.18
CA SER A 340 52.70 -41.30 -0.87
C SER A 340 52.85 -42.47 0.11
N VAL A 341 52.55 -43.68 -0.36
CA VAL A 341 52.74 -44.92 0.40
C VAL A 341 54.21 -45.32 0.33
N ASP A 342 54.83 -45.61 1.48
CA ASP A 342 55.81 -46.69 1.65
C ASP A 342 56.17 -46.89 3.13
N GLN A 343 56.32 -48.17 3.54
CA GLN A 343 56.91 -48.67 4.81
C GLN A 343 56.19 -48.24 6.12
N LEU A 344 55.44 -49.07 6.86
CA LEU A 344 55.70 -50.43 7.39
C LEU A 344 57.09 -50.58 8.02
N GLU A 345 57.19 -50.56 9.36
CA GLU A 345 57.34 -51.79 10.18
C GLU A 345 57.31 -51.52 11.70
N ASN A 346 57.07 -52.60 12.44
CA ASN A 346 56.80 -52.71 13.88
C ASN A 346 57.82 -52.01 14.83
N ILE A 347 57.31 -51.38 15.89
CA ILE A 347 57.39 -51.81 17.31
C ILE A 347 56.45 -50.96 18.17
#